data_AF-A0AAN0LW65-F1
#
_entry.id   AF-A0AAN0LW65-F1
#
_cell.length_a   1.000
_cell.length_b   1.000
_cell.length_c   1.000
_cell.angle_alpha   90.00
_cell.angle_beta   90.00
_cell.angle_gamma   90.00
#
_symmetry.space_group_name_H-M   'P 1'
#
loop_
_entity.id
_entity.type
_entity.pdbx_description
1 polymer ?
#
loop_
_entity_poly.entity_id
_entity_poly.type
_entity_poly.pdbx_seq_one_letter_code
_entity_poly.pdbx_strand_id
1 'polypeptide(L)'
;MNNNDLAKNIIDLVGGTDNIGRAAHCMTRLRLNIKDADKVEIDALKGVEGVMGVVESDTLQIVVGPGRAKKVYDIVVEDFGVTVGGDVSSWEDNKATLKSGQKESKLKTGLKTISNIFIPLIPAIIAAGLFSGLASLIGQTMAPTEGFWFLVLKLFQLFSGAFLSYFAIYTGINSAKVFGGTEALGGMIGAMSIMPLIVDISTFFGLYNTEVPLNSVLTTGKGGIIGVIFGVWLMSMIERRVRKMVPDVLDLIVTPLVTLTLTGIIFVLGIMPVRWFLIGWTC
;
A
#
# COMPACT_ATOMS: atom_id res chain seq x y z
N MET A 1 5.80 -36.60 1.89
CA MET A 1 4.43 -36.29 1.42
C MET A 1 4.36 -35.12 0.40
N ASN A 2 3.44 -35.15 -0.58
CA ASN A 2 3.18 -34.05 -1.54
C ASN A 2 2.28 -32.95 -0.90
N ASN A 3 2.19 -31.75 -1.50
CA ASN A 3 1.43 -30.62 -0.95
C ASN A 3 -0.09 -30.84 -0.99
N ASN A 4 -0.62 -31.52 -2.02
CA ASN A 4 -2.05 -31.83 -2.11
C ASN A 4 -2.50 -32.82 -1.03
N ASP A 5 -1.69 -33.85 -0.78
CA ASP A 5 -1.98 -34.84 0.26
C ASP A 5 -1.86 -34.22 1.66
N LEU A 6 -0.90 -33.29 1.83
CA LEU A 6 -0.77 -32.51 3.06
C LEU A 6 -1.98 -31.61 3.31
N ALA A 7 -2.47 -30.89 2.29
CA ALA A 7 -3.66 -30.06 2.39
C ALA A 7 -4.91 -30.88 2.73
N LYS A 8 -5.10 -32.03 2.06
CA LYS A 8 -6.20 -32.98 2.35
C LYS A 8 -6.19 -33.46 3.79
N ASN A 9 -5.06 -34.01 4.23
CA ASN A 9 -4.92 -34.52 5.59
C ASN A 9 -5.16 -33.42 6.65
N ILE A 10 -4.70 -32.19 6.39
CA ILE A 10 -4.97 -31.06 7.28
C ILE A 10 -6.48 -30.77 7.35
N ILE A 11 -7.19 -30.73 6.22
CA ILE A 11 -8.62 -30.43 6.17
C ILE A 11 -9.45 -31.50 6.88
N ASP A 12 -9.12 -32.78 6.67
CA ASP A 12 -9.83 -33.90 7.30
C ASP A 12 -9.67 -33.84 8.83
N LEU A 13 -8.45 -33.59 9.31
CA LEU A 13 -8.14 -33.53 10.74
C LEU A 13 -8.63 -32.26 11.46
N VAL A 14 -9.01 -31.21 10.72
CA VAL A 14 -9.68 -30.03 11.30
C VAL A 14 -11.20 -30.12 11.25
N GLY A 15 -11.77 -31.27 10.89
CA GLY A 15 -13.22 -31.49 10.85
C GLY A 15 -13.89 -31.03 9.56
N GLY A 16 -13.13 -30.94 8.46
CA GLY A 16 -13.62 -30.60 7.12
C GLY A 16 -13.64 -29.10 6.81
N THR A 17 -13.91 -28.77 5.53
CA THR A 17 -13.95 -27.39 5.02
C THR A 17 -15.02 -26.54 5.70
N ASP A 18 -16.14 -27.15 6.08
CA ASP A 18 -17.25 -26.47 6.76
C ASP A 18 -16.86 -25.93 8.14
N ASN A 19 -15.86 -26.56 8.78
CA ASN A 19 -15.33 -26.13 10.07
C ASN A 19 -14.33 -24.97 9.95
N ILE A 20 -13.88 -24.65 8.73
CA ILE A 20 -12.93 -23.57 8.48
C ILE A 20 -13.70 -22.31 8.09
N GLY A 21 -13.62 -21.28 8.93
CA GLY A 21 -14.20 -19.96 8.66
C GLY A 21 -13.38 -19.16 7.67
N ARG A 22 -12.06 -19.04 7.93
CA ARG A 22 -11.11 -18.33 7.06
C ARG A 22 -9.75 -19.00 7.09
N ALA A 23 -9.08 -19.09 5.95
CA ALA A 23 -7.69 -19.50 5.87
C ALA A 23 -6.80 -18.27 5.63
N ALA A 24 -5.60 -18.26 6.17
CA ALA A 24 -4.57 -17.26 5.93
C ALA A 24 -3.19 -17.95 6.00
N HIS A 25 -2.12 -17.34 5.50
CA HIS A 25 -0.79 -17.94 5.59
C HIS A 25 0.30 -16.89 5.75
N CYS A 26 1.35 -17.19 6.51
CA CYS A 26 2.57 -16.40 6.54
C CYS A 26 3.73 -17.16 5.86
N MET A 27 4.97 -16.71 6.06
CA MET A 27 6.14 -17.31 5.41
C MET A 27 6.29 -18.81 5.74
N THR A 28 6.00 -19.22 6.98
CA THR A 28 6.25 -20.59 7.47
C THR A 28 5.02 -21.31 8.03
N ARG A 29 3.88 -20.64 8.15
CA ARG A 29 2.68 -21.17 8.82
C ARG A 29 1.42 -20.98 7.97
N LEU A 30 0.60 -22.02 7.94
CA LEU A 30 -0.80 -21.95 7.54
C LEU A 30 -1.63 -21.59 8.78
N ARG A 31 -2.60 -20.70 8.64
CA ARG A 31 -3.48 -20.25 9.72
C ARG A 31 -4.92 -20.50 9.34
N LEU A 32 -5.62 -21.24 10.17
CA LEU A 32 -7.01 -21.58 9.96
C LEU A 32 -7.82 -21.00 11.13
N ASN A 33 -8.77 -20.13 10.81
CA ASN A 33 -9.80 -19.74 11.75
C ASN A 33 -10.85 -20.85 11.77
N ILE A 34 -10.90 -21.59 12.86
CA ILE A 34 -11.78 -22.75 13.04
C ILE A 34 -13.05 -22.31 13.76
N LYS A 35 -14.21 -22.83 13.34
CA LYS A 35 -15.52 -22.53 13.95
C LYS A 35 -15.76 -23.35 15.21
N ASP A 36 -15.38 -24.62 15.18
CA ASP A 36 -15.59 -25.59 16.26
C ASP A 36 -14.27 -26.31 16.56
N ALA A 37 -13.65 -25.96 17.69
CA ALA A 37 -12.35 -26.48 18.10
C ALA A 37 -12.41 -27.96 18.53
N ASP A 38 -13.58 -28.45 18.98
CA ASP A 38 -13.73 -29.83 19.47
C ASP A 38 -13.62 -30.87 18.34
N LYS A 39 -13.74 -30.43 17.08
CA LYS A 39 -13.57 -31.26 15.88
C LYS A 39 -12.14 -31.31 15.37
N VAL A 40 -11.19 -30.63 16.03
CA VAL A 40 -9.80 -30.56 15.59
C VAL A 40 -8.97 -31.64 16.30
N GLU A 41 -8.38 -32.53 15.52
CA GLU A 41 -7.48 -33.57 16.02
C GLU A 41 -6.02 -33.05 16.10
N ILE A 42 -5.73 -32.25 17.13
CA ILE A 42 -4.44 -31.56 17.30
C ILE A 42 -3.25 -32.54 17.33
N ASP A 43 -3.39 -33.66 18.05
CA ASP A 43 -2.29 -34.62 18.19
C ASP A 43 -2.06 -35.41 16.91
N ALA A 44 -3.11 -35.69 16.14
CA ALA A 44 -2.99 -36.28 14.80
C ALA A 44 -2.32 -35.29 13.83
N LEU A 45 -2.66 -34.00 13.89
CA LEU A 45 -2.04 -32.95 13.06
C LEU A 45 -0.53 -32.83 13.29
N LYS A 46 -0.05 -32.99 14.53
CA LYS A 46 1.39 -33.01 14.83
C LYS A 46 2.11 -34.23 14.24
N GLY A 47 1.40 -35.33 14.03
CA GLY A 47 1.93 -36.56 13.45
C GLY A 47 1.99 -36.57 11.92
N VAL A 48 1.41 -35.58 11.26
CA VAL A 48 1.37 -35.52 9.79
C VAL A 48 2.75 -35.20 9.21
N GLU A 49 3.20 -36.01 8.25
CA GLU A 49 4.49 -35.84 7.58
C GLU A 49 4.58 -34.48 6.84
N GLY A 50 5.40 -33.56 7.35
CA GLY A 50 5.55 -32.21 6.80
C GLY A 50 4.93 -31.10 7.67
N VAL A 51 4.25 -31.45 8.75
CA VAL A 51 3.88 -30.52 9.83
C VAL A 51 5.02 -30.53 10.86
N MET A 52 5.64 -29.36 11.06
CA MET A 52 6.71 -29.16 12.03
C MET A 52 6.19 -28.79 13.43
N GLY A 53 4.92 -28.41 13.53
CA GLY A 53 4.27 -28.07 14.78
C GLY A 53 2.89 -27.47 14.57
N VAL A 54 2.07 -27.56 15.62
CA VAL A 54 0.73 -26.95 15.68
C VAL A 54 0.72 -26.03 16.89
N VAL A 55 0.30 -24.79 16.70
CA VAL A 55 0.19 -23.78 17.75
C VAL A 55 -1.23 -23.26 17.77
N GLU A 56 -1.86 -23.35 18.94
CA GLU A 56 -3.16 -22.77 19.20
C GLU A 56 -2.98 -21.38 19.82
N SER A 57 -3.65 -20.39 19.24
CA SER A 57 -3.71 -19.00 19.72
C SER A 57 -5.08 -18.45 19.29
N ASP A 58 -5.16 -17.25 18.73
CA ASP A 58 -6.41 -16.70 18.18
C ASP A 58 -6.92 -17.45 16.92
N THR A 59 -6.04 -18.22 16.27
CA THR A 59 -6.33 -19.11 15.12
C THR A 59 -5.46 -20.35 15.22
N LEU A 60 -5.91 -21.48 14.67
CA LEU A 60 -5.10 -22.70 14.57
C LEU A 60 -3.94 -22.45 13.59
N GLN A 61 -2.69 -22.52 14.07
CA GLN A 61 -1.49 -22.30 13.24
C GLN A 61 -0.75 -23.62 13.01
N ILE A 62 -0.62 -24.02 11.76
CA ILE A 62 0.08 -25.23 11.34
C ILE A 62 1.41 -24.79 10.69
N VAL A 63 2.53 -25.16 11.32
CA VAL A 63 3.86 -24.83 10.85
C VAL A 63 4.28 -25.87 9.81
N VAL A 64 4.42 -25.46 8.55
CA VAL A 64 4.80 -26.36 7.43
C VAL A 64 6.14 -25.96 6.77
N GLY A 65 6.75 -24.87 7.25
CA GLY A 65 8.06 -24.41 6.81
C GLY A 65 8.05 -23.34 5.70
N PRO A 66 9.19 -22.65 5.50
CA PRO A 66 9.31 -21.54 4.55
C PRO A 66 9.04 -21.98 3.11
N GLY A 67 8.19 -21.24 2.40
CA GLY A 67 7.85 -21.49 0.99
C GLY A 67 6.82 -22.61 0.75
N ARG A 68 6.61 -23.51 1.73
CA ARG A 68 5.57 -24.55 1.68
C ARG A 68 4.23 -24.05 2.18
N ALA A 69 4.23 -23.11 3.13
CA ALA A 69 3.01 -22.51 3.70
C ALA A 69 2.10 -21.87 2.64
N LYS A 70 2.67 -21.08 1.72
CA LYS A 70 1.92 -20.50 0.60
C LYS A 70 1.32 -21.56 -0.32
N LYS A 71 2.11 -22.58 -0.70
CA LYS A 71 1.65 -23.63 -1.62
C LYS A 71 0.49 -24.44 -1.04
N VAL A 72 0.57 -24.79 0.25
CA VAL A 72 -0.50 -25.52 0.94
C VAL A 72 -1.74 -24.64 1.09
N TYR A 73 -1.57 -23.35 1.42
CA TYR A 73 -2.65 -22.40 1.47
C TYR A 73 -3.38 -22.25 0.13
N ASP A 74 -2.64 -22.09 -0.97
CA ASP A 74 -3.20 -21.94 -2.31
C ASP A 74 -4.08 -23.16 -2.64
N ILE A 75 -3.62 -24.38 -2.32
CA ILE A 75 -4.41 -25.62 -2.49
C ILE A 75 -5.67 -25.65 -1.61
N VAL A 76 -5.57 -25.25 -0.33
CA VAL A 76 -6.73 -25.21 0.60
C VAL A 76 -7.79 -24.20 0.14
N VAL A 77 -7.39 -23.12 -0.52
CA VAL A 77 -8.33 -22.12 -1.05
C VAL A 77 -8.91 -22.55 -2.40
N GLU A 78 -8.06 -23.00 -3.34
CA GLU A 78 -8.45 -23.33 -4.71
C GLU A 78 -9.21 -24.65 -4.81
N ASP A 79 -8.73 -25.73 -4.18
CA ASP A 79 -9.31 -27.06 -4.33
C ASP A 79 -10.48 -27.30 -3.36
N PHE A 80 -10.52 -26.58 -2.24
CA PHE A 80 -11.47 -26.81 -1.14
C PHE A 80 -12.42 -25.65 -0.86
N GLY A 81 -12.34 -24.56 -1.62
CA GLY A 81 -13.33 -23.47 -1.60
C GLY A 81 -13.42 -22.70 -0.27
N VAL A 82 -12.37 -22.74 0.55
CA VAL A 82 -12.33 -22.04 1.84
C VAL A 82 -12.27 -20.53 1.62
N THR A 83 -13.04 -19.78 2.41
CA THR A 83 -13.09 -18.32 2.28
C THR A 83 -11.71 -17.71 2.59
N VAL A 84 -11.20 -16.91 1.65
CA VAL A 84 -9.93 -16.19 1.75
C VAL A 84 -9.94 -15.26 2.96
N GLY A 85 -9.15 -15.60 3.99
CA GLY A 85 -8.61 -14.63 4.93
C GLY A 85 -7.36 -14.05 4.30
N GLY A 86 -7.25 -12.72 4.25
CA GLY A 86 -6.26 -11.99 3.47
C GLY A 86 -4.86 -12.60 3.46
N ASP A 87 -4.23 -12.53 2.28
CA ASP A 87 -2.84 -12.88 1.99
C ASP A 87 -1.91 -12.29 3.09
N VAL A 88 -1.44 -13.11 4.04
CA VAL A 88 -0.62 -12.64 5.16
C VAL A 88 0.83 -12.62 4.71
N SER A 89 1.17 -11.62 3.90
CA SER A 89 2.54 -11.15 3.79
C SER A 89 2.97 -10.51 5.13
N SER A 90 3.21 -11.35 6.15
CA SER A 90 4.00 -11.21 7.39
C SER A 90 4.02 -9.89 8.19
N TRP A 91 3.19 -8.90 7.90
CA TRP A 91 3.28 -7.55 8.49
C TRP A 91 1.97 -7.05 9.10
N GLU A 92 0.82 -7.63 8.75
CA GLU A 92 -0.47 -7.26 9.37
C GLU A 92 -0.61 -7.79 10.81
N ASP A 93 0.15 -8.81 11.18
CA ASP A 93 0.18 -9.36 12.54
C ASP A 93 0.86 -8.45 13.56
N ASN A 94 1.84 -7.65 13.15
CA ASN A 94 2.42 -6.61 14.00
C ASN A 94 1.45 -5.45 14.26
N LYS A 95 0.30 -5.43 13.57
CA LYS A 95 -0.81 -4.51 13.84
C LYS A 95 -1.70 -5.04 14.96
N ALA A 96 -1.71 -6.36 15.20
CA ALA A 96 -2.49 -7.00 16.26
C ALA A 96 -1.80 -6.93 17.63
N THR A 97 -0.46 -6.87 17.69
CA THR A 97 0.29 -6.64 18.94
C THR A 97 0.18 -5.22 19.49
N LEU A 98 -0.37 -4.27 18.71
CA LEU A 98 -0.76 -2.94 19.18
C LEU A 98 -2.17 -2.90 19.81
N LYS A 99 -2.90 -4.03 19.85
CA LYS A 99 -4.30 -4.10 20.30
C LYS A 99 -4.50 -4.38 21.80
N SER A 100 -3.48 -4.64 22.59
CA SER A 100 -3.67 -4.82 24.04
C SER A 100 -3.60 -3.49 24.80
N GLY A 101 -4.76 -2.84 24.94
CA GLY A 101 -5.12 -2.27 26.24
C GLY A 101 -5.07 -0.76 26.50
N GLN A 102 -5.09 0.16 25.51
CA GLN A 102 -5.22 1.60 25.83
C GLN A 102 -6.04 2.41 24.80
N LYS A 103 -7.11 3.06 25.31
CA LYS A 103 -8.04 4.02 24.67
C LYS A 103 -7.59 4.52 23.29
N GLU A 104 -8.40 4.27 22.26
CA GLU A 104 -8.18 4.78 20.90
C GLU A 104 -8.21 6.32 20.90
N SER A 105 -7.03 6.94 20.89
CA SER A 105 -6.87 8.37 20.61
C SER A 105 -7.04 8.62 19.11
N LYS A 106 -7.65 9.76 18.73
CA LYS A 106 -7.76 10.22 17.32
C LYS A 106 -6.39 10.23 16.60
N LEU A 107 -5.30 10.39 17.36
CA LEU A 107 -3.93 10.27 16.87
C LEU A 107 -3.59 8.85 16.38
N LYS A 108 -4.01 7.80 17.11
CA LYS A 108 -3.78 6.40 16.72
C LYS A 108 -4.57 6.03 15.46
N THR A 109 -5.80 6.54 15.34
CA THR A 109 -6.60 6.35 14.11
C THR A 109 -5.94 7.01 12.91
N GLY A 110 -5.44 8.25 13.06
CA GLY A 110 -4.69 8.94 12.01
C GLY A 110 -3.41 8.20 11.59
N LEU A 111 -2.63 7.73 12.56
CA LEU A 111 -1.44 6.92 12.31
C LEU A 111 -1.78 5.62 11.57
N LYS A 112 -2.86 4.93 11.96
CA LYS A 112 -3.34 3.70 11.31
C LYS A 112 -3.73 3.95 9.85
N THR A 113 -4.40 5.07 9.57
CA THR A 113 -4.73 5.49 8.20
C THR A 113 -3.47 5.69 7.37
N ILE A 114 -2.49 6.42 7.90
CA ILE A 114 -1.19 6.63 7.22
C ILE A 114 -0.51 5.29 6.95
N SER A 115 -0.44 4.39 7.94
CA SER A 115 0.14 3.07 7.75
C SER A 115 -0.55 2.28 6.63
N ASN A 116 -1.88 2.30 6.56
CA ASN A 116 -2.63 1.60 5.50
C ASN A 116 -2.29 2.10 4.09
N ILE A 117 -1.95 3.37 3.94
CA ILE A 117 -1.58 3.95 2.64
C ILE A 117 -0.20 3.45 2.20
N PHE A 118 0.75 3.36 3.13
CA PHE A 118 2.13 3.01 2.82
C PHE A 118 2.42 1.50 2.80
N ILE A 119 1.66 0.67 3.53
CA ILE A 119 1.89 -0.79 3.57
C ILE A 119 1.97 -1.40 2.16
N PRO A 120 1.03 -1.13 1.23
CA PRO A 120 1.11 -1.66 -0.13
C PRO A 120 2.34 -1.16 -0.92
N LEU A 121 2.95 -0.05 -0.49
CA LEU A 121 4.09 0.59 -1.15
C LEU A 121 5.44 0.09 -0.64
N ILE A 122 5.49 -0.55 0.53
CA ILE A 122 6.73 -1.02 1.17
C ILE A 122 7.60 -1.86 0.23
N PRO A 123 7.08 -2.88 -0.49
CA PRO A 123 7.92 -3.70 -1.36
C PRO A 123 8.60 -2.88 -2.46
N ALA A 124 7.88 -1.91 -3.03
CA ALA A 124 8.40 -1.04 -4.07
C ALA A 124 9.41 -0.01 -3.52
N ILE A 125 9.17 0.53 -2.31
CA ILE A 125 10.11 1.41 -1.60
C ILE A 125 11.43 0.69 -1.36
N ILE A 126 11.39 -0.57 -0.88
CA ILE A 126 12.58 -1.38 -0.62
C ILE A 126 13.35 -1.62 -1.92
N ALA A 127 12.67 -2.09 -2.97
CA ALA A 127 13.31 -2.35 -4.26
C ALA A 127 13.95 -1.09 -4.85
N ALA A 128 13.23 0.04 -4.86
CA ALA A 128 13.73 1.30 -5.39
C ALA A 128 14.94 1.81 -4.61
N GLY A 129 14.92 1.69 -3.28
CA GLY A 129 16.04 2.04 -2.40
C GLY A 129 17.27 1.19 -2.67
N LEU A 130 17.12 -0.13 -2.81
CA LEU A 130 18.23 -1.04 -3.12
C LEU A 130 18.84 -0.75 -4.48
N PHE A 131 18.03 -0.59 -5.53
CA PHE A 131 18.54 -0.23 -6.86
C PHE A 131 19.22 1.14 -6.86
N SER A 132 18.68 2.13 -6.14
CA SER A 132 19.31 3.44 -6.00
C SER A 132 20.66 3.35 -5.28
N GLY A 133 20.75 2.54 -4.22
CA GLY A 133 22.00 2.32 -3.48
C GLY A 133 23.08 1.67 -4.33
N LEU A 134 22.73 0.61 -5.07
CA LEU A 134 23.63 -0.06 -6.00
C LEU A 134 24.06 0.85 -7.15
N ALA A 135 23.13 1.60 -7.74
CA ALA A 135 23.44 2.59 -8.78
C ALA A 135 24.40 3.67 -8.26
N SER A 136 24.17 4.17 -7.04
CA SER A 136 25.04 5.16 -6.41
C SER A 136 26.45 4.61 -6.17
N LEU A 137 26.58 3.36 -5.71
CA LEU A 137 27.88 2.72 -5.51
C LEU A 137 28.65 2.58 -6.83
N ILE A 138 28.01 2.06 -7.88
CA ILE A 138 28.63 1.92 -9.22
C ILE A 138 29.03 3.30 -9.76
N GLY A 139 28.14 4.29 -9.64
CA GLY A 139 28.38 5.66 -10.11
C GLY A 139 29.56 6.34 -9.41
N GLN A 140 29.72 6.15 -8.10
CA GLN A 140 30.80 6.78 -7.33
C GLN A 140 32.14 6.03 -7.46
N THR A 141 32.11 4.70 -7.53
CA THR A 141 33.36 3.89 -7.56
C THR A 141 33.95 3.75 -8.95
N MET A 142 33.10 3.62 -9.98
CA MET A 142 33.55 3.32 -11.34
C MET A 142 33.30 4.48 -12.31
N ALA A 143 32.31 5.33 -12.04
CA ALA A 143 31.88 6.42 -12.91
C ALA A 143 31.83 6.06 -14.42
N PRO A 144 31.18 4.93 -14.80
CA PRO A 144 31.25 4.46 -16.17
C PRO A 144 30.52 5.44 -17.10
N THR A 145 31.15 5.80 -18.22
CA THR A 145 30.58 6.67 -19.25
C THR A 145 30.05 5.91 -20.47
N GLU A 146 30.54 4.68 -20.70
CA GLU A 146 30.14 3.81 -21.80
C GLU A 146 30.32 2.32 -21.46
N GLY A 147 29.84 1.43 -22.34
CA GLY A 147 29.99 -0.02 -22.18
C GLY A 147 29.00 -0.70 -21.21
N PHE A 148 29.33 -1.93 -20.80
CA PHE A 148 28.44 -2.78 -19.99
C PHE A 148 28.05 -2.15 -18.65
N TRP A 149 29.03 -1.60 -17.91
CA TRP A 149 28.77 -1.00 -16.60
C TRP A 149 27.95 0.29 -16.68
N PHE A 150 28.06 1.05 -17.78
CA PHE A 150 27.17 2.18 -18.04
C PHE A 150 25.73 1.71 -18.25
N LEU A 151 25.51 0.64 -19.01
CA LEU A 151 24.18 0.06 -19.20
C LEU A 151 23.58 -0.41 -17.86
N VAL A 152 24.34 -1.14 -17.04
CA VAL A 152 23.90 -1.59 -15.71
C VAL A 152 23.53 -0.41 -14.81
N LEU A 153 24.37 0.62 -14.77
CA LEU A 153 24.09 1.86 -14.03
C LEU A 153 22.76 2.48 -14.46
N LYS A 154 22.53 2.62 -15.78
CA LYS A 154 21.30 3.20 -16.32
C LYS A 154 20.07 2.35 -16.05
N LEU A 155 20.18 1.02 -16.11
CA LEU A 155 19.08 0.13 -15.75
C LEU A 155 18.71 0.26 -14.27
N PHE A 156 19.69 0.30 -13.37
CA PHE A 156 19.41 0.45 -11.93
C PHE A 156 18.83 1.84 -11.60
N GLN A 157 19.32 2.89 -12.25
CA GLN A 157 18.73 4.24 -12.14
C GLN A 157 17.29 4.27 -12.67
N LEU A 158 16.99 3.54 -13.76
CA LEU A 158 15.63 3.43 -14.29
C LEU A 158 14.72 2.69 -13.31
N PHE A 159 15.16 1.57 -12.74
CA PHE A 159 14.36 0.77 -11.80
C PHE A 159 14.06 1.53 -10.52
N SER A 160 15.03 2.26 -9.96
CA SER A 160 14.78 3.11 -8.79
C SER A 160 13.90 4.31 -9.15
N GLY A 161 14.17 4.96 -10.29
CA GLY A 161 13.43 6.12 -10.77
C GLY A 161 11.96 5.82 -11.07
N ALA A 162 11.64 4.61 -11.54
CA ALA A 162 10.28 4.19 -11.87
C ALA A 162 9.32 4.22 -10.66
N PHE A 163 9.82 4.03 -9.45
CA PHE A 163 8.99 4.19 -8.25
C PHE A 163 9.14 5.57 -7.64
N LEU A 164 10.37 6.05 -7.43
CA LEU A 164 10.63 7.30 -6.70
C LEU A 164 10.04 8.52 -7.40
N SER A 165 10.11 8.58 -8.73
CA SER A 165 9.59 9.71 -9.51
C SER A 165 8.06 9.76 -9.50
N TYR A 166 7.40 8.61 -9.33
CA TYR A 166 5.94 8.49 -9.37
C TYR A 166 5.35 8.14 -7.99
N PHE A 167 6.14 8.29 -6.92
CA PHE A 167 5.74 7.91 -5.57
C PHE A 167 4.47 8.65 -5.12
N ALA A 168 4.33 9.92 -5.53
CA ALA A 168 3.13 10.71 -5.30
C ALA A 168 1.88 10.09 -5.97
N ILE A 169 2.00 9.56 -7.20
CA ILE A 169 0.91 8.90 -7.92
C ILE A 169 0.48 7.63 -7.18
N TYR A 170 1.44 6.76 -6.85
CA TYR A 170 1.16 5.53 -6.12
C TYR A 170 0.57 5.79 -4.73
N THR A 171 1.04 6.83 -4.04
CA THR A 171 0.44 7.28 -2.77
C THR A 171 -0.98 7.76 -2.99
N GLY A 172 -1.24 8.54 -4.04
CA GLY A 172 -2.58 9.04 -4.35
C GLY A 172 -3.60 7.93 -4.61
N ILE A 173 -3.20 6.90 -5.38
CA ILE A 173 -4.01 5.70 -5.64
C ILE A 173 -4.34 4.97 -4.34
N ASN A 174 -3.33 4.68 -3.50
CA ASN A 174 -3.56 3.95 -2.25
C ASN A 174 -4.34 4.80 -1.22
N SER A 175 -4.15 6.11 -1.23
CA SER A 175 -4.94 7.02 -0.41
C SER A 175 -6.43 6.97 -0.79
N ALA A 176 -6.74 6.93 -2.09
CA ALA A 176 -8.11 6.81 -2.55
C ALA A 176 -8.74 5.47 -2.13
N LYS A 177 -7.99 4.36 -2.19
CA LYS A 177 -8.42 3.06 -1.64
C LYS A 177 -8.77 3.17 -0.16
N VAL A 178 -7.92 3.80 0.65
CA VAL A 178 -8.11 3.93 2.10
C VAL A 178 -9.28 4.86 2.44
N PHE A 179 -9.48 5.94 1.68
CA PHE A 179 -10.54 6.92 1.92
C PHE A 179 -11.87 6.59 1.22
N GLY A 180 -11.93 5.52 0.41
CA GLY A 180 -13.12 5.12 -0.32
C GLY A 180 -13.51 6.11 -1.43
N GLY A 181 -12.52 6.61 -2.17
CA GLY A 181 -12.70 7.41 -3.39
C GLY A 181 -12.22 6.67 -4.64
N THR A 182 -12.42 7.25 -5.81
CA THR A 182 -11.97 6.63 -7.07
C THR A 182 -10.44 6.65 -7.18
N GLU A 183 -9.84 5.47 -7.34
CA GLU A 183 -8.38 5.26 -7.39
C GLU A 183 -7.68 6.08 -8.48
N ALA A 184 -8.27 6.08 -9.68
CA ALA A 184 -7.74 6.84 -10.81
C ALA A 184 -7.68 8.34 -10.51
N LEU A 185 -8.73 8.90 -9.89
CA LEU A 185 -8.75 10.31 -9.47
C LEU A 185 -7.70 10.58 -8.39
N GLY A 186 -7.50 9.65 -7.46
CA GLY A 186 -6.42 9.73 -6.48
C GLY A 186 -5.04 9.77 -7.12
N GLY A 187 -4.80 8.90 -8.11
CA GLY A 187 -3.58 8.92 -8.92
C GLY A 187 -3.38 10.22 -9.69
N MET A 188 -4.46 10.80 -10.23
CA MET A 188 -4.40 12.10 -10.90
C MET A 188 -4.00 13.24 -9.95
N ILE A 189 -4.49 13.29 -8.71
CA ILE A 189 -4.03 14.27 -7.70
C ILE A 189 -2.53 14.09 -7.42
N GLY A 190 -2.07 12.85 -7.29
CA GLY A 190 -0.65 12.55 -7.14
C GLY A 190 0.18 13.00 -8.35
N ALA A 191 -0.31 12.78 -9.57
CA ALA A 191 0.36 13.18 -10.80
C ALA A 191 0.42 14.71 -10.94
N MET A 192 -0.70 15.41 -10.67
CA MET A 192 -0.75 16.87 -10.68
C MET A 192 0.36 17.46 -9.81
N SER A 193 0.65 16.88 -8.64
CA SER A 193 1.67 17.38 -7.73
C SER A 193 3.10 17.41 -8.30
N ILE A 194 3.39 16.61 -9.33
CA ILE A 194 4.71 16.48 -9.94
C ILE A 194 4.76 16.99 -11.39
N MET A 195 3.66 17.57 -11.91
CA MET A 195 3.63 18.07 -13.28
C MET A 195 4.33 19.45 -13.41
N PRO A 196 5.09 19.67 -14.49
CA PRO A 196 5.76 20.96 -14.74
C PRO A 196 4.82 22.16 -14.84
N LEU A 197 3.57 21.95 -15.29
CA LEU A 197 2.53 22.98 -15.42
C LEU A 197 2.25 23.74 -14.11
N ILE A 198 2.60 23.19 -12.95
CA ILE A 198 2.53 23.92 -11.67
C ILE A 198 3.42 25.17 -11.71
N VAL A 199 4.58 25.11 -12.36
CA VAL A 199 5.51 26.24 -12.47
C VAL A 199 4.90 27.37 -13.30
N ASP A 200 4.20 27.04 -14.39
CA ASP A 200 3.50 28.03 -15.22
C ASP A 200 2.38 28.72 -14.43
N ILE A 201 1.58 27.94 -13.70
CA ILE A 201 0.53 28.46 -12.81
C ILE A 201 1.14 29.35 -11.72
N SER A 202 2.24 28.90 -11.10
CA SER A 202 2.93 29.66 -10.07
C SER A 202 3.47 30.99 -10.60
N THR A 203 4.02 30.98 -11.81
CA THR A 203 4.53 32.19 -12.48
C THR A 203 3.40 33.15 -12.82
N PHE A 204 2.27 32.66 -13.31
CA PHE A 204 1.09 33.46 -13.60
C PHE A 204 0.57 34.23 -12.37
N PHE A 205 0.58 33.59 -11.19
CA PHE A 205 0.14 34.21 -9.94
C PHE A 205 1.25 34.99 -9.21
N GLY A 206 2.46 35.10 -9.77
CA GLY A 206 3.60 35.76 -9.11
C GLY A 206 4.11 35.01 -7.86
N LEU A 207 3.82 33.72 -7.76
CA LEU A 207 4.18 32.83 -6.64
C LEU A 207 5.50 32.08 -6.88
N TYR A 208 6.09 32.26 -8.07
CA TYR A 208 7.33 31.62 -8.48
C TYR A 208 8.53 32.55 -8.27
N ASN A 209 9.53 32.05 -7.55
CA ASN A 209 10.81 32.71 -7.38
C ASN A 209 11.77 32.22 -8.48
N THR A 210 12.14 33.12 -9.37
CA THR A 210 13.04 32.85 -10.51
C THR A 210 14.50 32.69 -10.12
N GLU A 211 14.91 33.21 -8.96
CA GLU A 211 16.28 33.10 -8.45
C GLU A 211 16.51 31.78 -7.73
N VAL A 212 15.52 31.33 -6.95
CA VAL A 212 15.56 30.03 -6.25
C VAL A 212 14.22 29.31 -6.43
N PRO A 213 14.08 28.45 -7.46
CA PRO A 213 12.86 27.70 -7.75
C PRO A 213 12.29 26.88 -6.59
N LEU A 214 13.16 26.40 -5.68
CA LEU A 214 12.75 25.66 -4.49
C LEU A 214 12.16 26.55 -3.38
N ASN A 215 12.50 27.84 -3.36
CA ASN A 215 11.92 28.82 -2.43
C ASN A 215 10.62 29.43 -2.95
N SER A 216 10.21 29.09 -4.19
CA SER A 216 8.89 29.44 -4.71
C SER A 216 7.78 28.99 -3.75
N VAL A 217 6.75 29.82 -3.59
CA VAL A 217 5.56 29.49 -2.80
C VAL A 217 4.87 28.26 -3.38
N LEU A 218 4.87 28.16 -4.71
CA LEU A 218 4.36 27.03 -5.47
C LEU A 218 5.37 26.60 -6.54
N THR A 219 5.70 25.31 -6.58
CA THR A 219 6.54 24.66 -7.59
C THR A 219 6.26 23.16 -7.56
N THR A 220 6.75 22.43 -8.56
CA THR A 220 6.61 20.98 -8.67
C THR A 220 7.05 20.28 -7.37
N GLY A 221 6.22 19.38 -6.85
CA GLY A 221 6.47 18.61 -5.63
C GLY A 221 6.24 19.37 -4.32
N LYS A 222 5.86 20.66 -4.33
CA LYS A 222 5.50 21.40 -3.09
C LYS A 222 4.28 20.76 -2.41
N GLY A 223 4.28 20.77 -1.08
CA GLY A 223 3.29 20.03 -0.27
C GLY A 223 3.65 18.56 -0.02
N GLY A 224 4.47 17.95 -0.89
CA GLY A 224 4.96 16.59 -0.74
C GLY A 224 3.84 15.54 -0.67
N ILE A 225 4.20 14.35 -0.19
CA ILE A 225 3.30 13.19 -0.12
C ILE A 225 2.15 13.42 0.85
N ILE A 226 2.42 14.13 1.95
CA ILE A 226 1.39 14.50 2.93
C ILE A 226 0.32 15.38 2.27
N GLY A 227 0.73 16.36 1.47
CA GLY A 227 -0.19 17.17 0.67
C GLY A 227 -1.08 16.31 -0.22
N VAL A 228 -0.50 15.34 -0.93
CA VAL A 228 -1.26 14.40 -1.78
C VAL A 228 -2.28 13.61 -0.96
N ILE A 229 -1.91 13.06 0.20
CA ILE A 229 -2.84 12.32 1.07
C ILE A 229 -4.03 13.21 1.49
N PHE A 230 -3.76 14.44 1.91
CA PHE A 230 -4.83 15.40 2.25
C PHE A 230 -5.67 15.80 1.05
N GLY A 231 -5.06 16.01 -0.12
CA GLY A 231 -5.75 16.30 -1.37
C GLY A 231 -6.70 15.17 -1.77
N VAL A 232 -6.27 13.92 -1.63
CA VAL A 232 -7.10 12.74 -1.93
C VAL A 232 -8.18 12.50 -0.87
N TRP A 233 -7.91 12.81 0.40
CA TRP A 233 -8.94 12.80 1.44
C TRP A 233 -10.06 13.80 1.13
N LEU A 234 -9.70 15.03 0.75
CA LEU A 234 -10.64 16.06 0.34
C LEU A 234 -11.39 15.64 -0.94
N MET A 235 -10.67 15.10 -1.92
CA MET A 235 -11.23 14.59 -3.17
C MET A 235 -12.30 13.55 -2.90
N SER A 236 -12.01 12.58 -2.04
CA SER A 236 -12.95 11.52 -1.68
C SER A 236 -14.21 12.07 -1.00
N MET A 237 -14.09 13.16 -0.23
CA MET A 237 -15.24 13.83 0.38
C MET A 237 -16.09 14.57 -0.66
N ILE A 238 -15.45 15.32 -1.55
CA ILE A 238 -16.12 16.06 -2.65
C ILE A 238 -16.80 15.08 -3.59
N GLU A 239 -16.11 14.02 -4.00
CA GLU A 239 -16.62 12.99 -4.91
C GLU A 239 -17.93 12.40 -4.39
N ARG A 240 -17.95 11.95 -3.12
CA ARG A 240 -19.17 11.42 -2.49
C ARG A 240 -20.31 12.43 -2.41
N ARG A 241 -20.01 13.73 -2.34
CA ARG A 241 -21.01 14.80 -2.31
C ARG A 241 -21.58 15.04 -3.71
N VAL A 242 -20.71 15.08 -4.72
CA VAL A 242 -21.09 15.27 -6.13
C VAL A 242 -21.91 14.09 -6.64
N ARG A 243 -21.50 12.84 -6.37
CA ARG A 243 -22.28 11.64 -6.74
C ARG A 243 -23.70 11.64 -6.21
N LYS A 244 -23.95 12.27 -5.05
CA LYS A 244 -25.31 12.38 -4.48
C LYS A 244 -26.17 13.46 -5.14
N MET A 245 -25.55 14.40 -5.85
CA MET A 245 -26.26 15.52 -6.52
C MET A 245 -26.48 15.25 -8.01
N VAL A 246 -25.61 14.46 -8.63
CA VAL A 246 -25.64 14.17 -10.07
C VAL A 246 -26.62 13.01 -10.34
N PRO A 247 -27.51 13.11 -11.34
CA PRO A 247 -28.36 11.99 -11.78
C PRO A 247 -27.52 10.82 -12.31
N ASP A 248 -27.96 9.58 -12.09
CA ASP A 248 -27.21 8.35 -12.43
C ASP A 248 -26.69 8.31 -13.89
N VAL A 249 -27.48 8.84 -14.83
CA VAL A 249 -27.13 8.87 -16.27
C VAL A 249 -25.89 9.73 -16.55
N LEU A 250 -25.64 10.74 -15.70
CA LEU A 250 -24.53 11.69 -15.85
C LEU A 250 -23.36 11.39 -14.91
N ASP A 251 -23.50 10.44 -13.97
CA ASP A 251 -22.49 10.17 -12.93
C ASP A 251 -21.12 9.82 -13.53
N LEU A 252 -21.09 9.03 -14.60
CA LEU A 252 -19.85 8.60 -15.24
C LEU A 252 -19.01 9.77 -15.82
N ILE A 253 -19.66 10.87 -16.20
CA ILE A 253 -19.01 12.00 -16.87
C ILE A 253 -18.87 13.19 -15.93
N VAL A 254 -19.97 13.60 -15.31
CA VAL A 254 -20.05 14.84 -14.53
C VAL A 254 -19.36 14.70 -13.19
N THR A 255 -19.48 13.55 -12.52
CA THR A 255 -18.84 13.35 -11.21
C THR A 255 -17.32 13.48 -11.28
N PRO A 256 -16.58 12.73 -12.11
CA PRO A 256 -15.13 12.85 -12.15
C PRO A 256 -14.69 14.25 -12.61
N LEU A 257 -15.40 14.86 -13.55
CA LEU A 257 -15.11 16.21 -14.03
C LEU A 257 -15.22 17.24 -12.91
N VAL A 258 -16.39 17.35 -12.27
CA VAL A 258 -16.65 18.33 -11.20
C VAL A 258 -15.75 18.06 -10.00
N THR A 259 -15.56 16.79 -9.64
CA THR A 259 -14.69 16.40 -8.52
C THR A 259 -13.25 16.84 -8.77
N LEU A 260 -12.68 16.56 -9.95
CA LEU A 260 -11.31 16.98 -10.27
C LEU A 260 -11.16 18.48 -10.42
N THR A 261 -12.13 19.17 -11.02
CA THR A 261 -12.07 20.63 -11.15
C THR A 261 -12.04 21.28 -9.76
N LEU A 262 -12.97 20.91 -8.87
CA LEU A 262 -13.01 21.48 -7.53
C LEU A 262 -11.77 21.08 -6.71
N THR A 263 -11.44 19.79 -6.69
CA THR A 263 -10.34 19.32 -5.85
C THR A 263 -8.98 19.76 -6.38
N GLY A 264 -8.78 19.77 -7.70
CA GLY A 264 -7.53 20.18 -8.33
C GLY A 264 -7.21 21.65 -8.06
N ILE A 265 -8.20 22.55 -8.15
CA ILE A 265 -8.04 23.97 -7.81
C ILE A 265 -7.67 24.13 -6.33
N ILE A 266 -8.41 23.47 -5.43
CA ILE A 266 -8.14 23.55 -3.98
C ILE A 266 -6.78 22.93 -3.64
N PHE A 267 -6.40 21.85 -4.31
CA PHE A 267 -5.14 21.16 -4.08
C PHE A 267 -3.94 22.03 -4.49
N VAL A 268 -3.95 22.54 -5.73
CA VAL A 268 -2.82 23.30 -6.29
C VAL A 268 -2.68 24.68 -5.65
N LEU A 269 -3.78 25.42 -5.46
CA LEU A 269 -3.74 26.78 -4.94
C LEU A 269 -3.89 26.86 -3.42
N GLY A 270 -4.50 25.86 -2.79
CA GLY A 270 -4.70 25.80 -1.35
C GLY A 270 -3.69 24.90 -0.65
N ILE A 271 -3.69 23.60 -0.96
CA ILE A 271 -2.94 22.59 -0.18
C ILE A 271 -1.43 22.66 -0.43
N MET A 272 -0.98 22.77 -1.69
CA MET A 272 0.45 22.79 -2.02
C MET A 272 1.19 24.00 -1.40
N PRO A 273 0.63 25.23 -1.39
CA PRO A 273 1.26 26.41 -0.77
C PRO A 273 1.24 26.42 0.77
N VAL A 274 0.38 25.66 1.45
CA VAL A 274 0.27 25.67 2.93
C VAL A 274 1.58 25.27 3.62
N ARG A 275 2.39 24.40 2.99
CA ARG A 275 3.72 24.04 3.49
C ARG A 275 4.65 25.27 3.61
N TRP A 276 4.51 26.25 2.72
CA TRP A 276 5.25 27.51 2.80
C TRP A 276 4.79 28.35 3.99
N PHE A 277 3.49 28.49 4.22
CA PHE A 277 2.96 29.23 5.37
C PHE A 277 3.38 28.64 6.73
N LEU A 278 3.50 27.31 6.83
CA LEU A 278 3.93 26.64 8.05
C LEU A 278 5.44 26.76 8.34
N ILE A 279 6.28 26.95 7.32
CA ILE A 279 7.75 27.06 7.45
C ILE A 279 8.23 28.52 7.38
N GLY A 280 7.48 29.40 6.73
CA GLY A 280 7.76 30.85 6.65
C GLY A 280 7.67 31.57 7.99
N TRP A 281 7.24 30.89 9.06
CA TRP A 281 7.32 31.37 10.44
C TRP A 281 8.63 30.99 11.15
N THR A 282 9.48 30.16 10.52
CA THR A 282 10.73 29.63 11.11
C THR A 282 12.00 30.00 10.35
N CYS A 283 11.93 31.00 9.45
CA CYS A 283 13.09 31.63 8.84
C CYS A 283 13.02 33.14 8.99
#